data_AF-A0A5K1F6B0-F1
#
_entry.id   AF-A0A5K1F6B0-F1
#
_cell.length_a   1.000
_cell.length_b   1.000
_cell.length_c   1.000
_cell.angle_alpha   90.00
_cell.angle_beta   90.00
_cell.angle_gamma   90.00
#
_symmetry.space_group_name_H-M   'P 1'
#
loop_
_entity.id
_entity.type
_entity.pdbx_description
1 polymer ?
#
loop_
_entity_poly.entity_id
_entity_poly.type
_entity_poly.pdbx_seq_one_letter_code
_entity_poly.pdbx_strand_id
1 'polypeptide(L)'
;DMETIVETMMHQLLSKEILHEPMKEIGERYPKWLEEHKSGLSTEEYQRYSDQYELIKKLIEVYENEPNNFNKIVELMQKMQECGQPPNDIVQELAPDLDLASLGGQL
;
A
#
# COMPACT_ATOMS: atom_id res chain seq x y z
N ASP A 1 -14.56 -24.56 -0.30
CA ASP A 1 -13.15 -24.78 0.06
C ASP A 1 -12.60 -23.49 0.67
N MET A 2 -11.75 -23.58 1.68
CA MET A 2 -11.29 -22.41 2.45
C MET A 2 -10.44 -21.46 1.60
N GLU A 3 -9.69 -22.01 0.65
CA GLU A 3 -8.82 -21.28 -0.29
C GLU A 3 -9.62 -20.27 -1.13
N THR A 4 -10.73 -20.70 -1.73
CA THR A 4 -11.59 -19.83 -2.56
C THR A 4 -12.21 -18.68 -1.78
N ILE A 5 -12.47 -18.86 -0.48
CA ILE A 5 -13.02 -17.80 0.39
C ILE A 5 -11.95 -16.73 0.63
N VAL A 6 -10.71 -17.15 0.93
CA VAL A 6 -9.58 -16.23 1.14
C VAL A 6 -9.28 -15.44 -0.13
N GLU A 7 -9.23 -16.10 -1.29
CA GLU A 7 -9.05 -15.44 -2.59
C GLU A 7 -10.16 -14.41 -2.86
N THR A 8 -11.42 -14.75 -2.59
CA THR A 8 -12.56 -13.82 -2.81
C THR A 8 -12.47 -12.60 -1.89
N MET A 9 -12.13 -12.81 -0.62
CA MET A 9 -11.96 -11.71 0.35
C MET A 9 -10.80 -10.80 -0.05
N MET A 10 -9.68 -11.38 -0.48
CA MET A 10 -8.52 -10.63 -0.97
C MET A 10 -8.86 -9.81 -2.22
N HIS A 11 -9.60 -10.40 -3.17
CA HIS A 11 -10.06 -9.68 -4.36
C HIS A 11 -10.95 -8.48 -4.03
N GLN A 12 -11.86 -8.64 -3.07
CA GLN A 12 -12.70 -7.53 -2.60
C GLN A 12 -11.85 -6.45 -1.93
N LEU A 13 -10.97 -6.86 -1.03
CA LEU A 13 -10.13 -5.95 -0.25
C LEU A 13 -9.20 -5.15 -1.15
N LEU A 14 -8.55 -5.79 -2.12
CA LEU A 14 -7.67 -5.14 -3.10
C LEU A 14 -8.42 -4.46 -4.26
N SER A 15 -9.76 -4.38 -4.19
CA SER A 15 -10.53 -3.72 -5.24
C SER A 15 -10.30 -2.20 -5.22
N LYS A 16 -10.48 -1.58 -6.38
CA LYS A 16 -10.47 -0.11 -6.50
C LYS A 16 -11.43 0.55 -5.53
N GLU A 17 -12.62 -0.03 -5.34
CA GLU A 17 -13.68 0.54 -4.49
C GLU A 17 -13.25 0.65 -3.02
N ILE A 18 -12.38 -0.25 -2.55
CA ILE A 18 -11.92 -0.27 -1.17
C ILE A 18 -10.57 0.44 -1.02
N LEU A 19 -9.59 0.15 -1.88
CA LEU A 19 -8.22 0.62 -1.66
C LEU A 19 -7.86 1.93 -2.33
N HIS A 20 -8.55 2.34 -3.39
CA HIS A 20 -8.06 3.46 -4.21
C HIS A 20 -8.03 4.78 -3.45
N GLU A 21 -9.11 5.12 -2.74
CA GLU A 21 -9.21 6.37 -1.99
C GLU A 21 -8.21 6.42 -0.82
N PRO A 22 -8.13 5.39 0.06
CA PRO A 22 -7.10 5.35 1.10
C PRO A 22 -5.67 5.47 0.55
N MET A 23 -5.34 4.75 -0.53
CA MET A 23 -4.00 4.80 -1.13
C MET A 23 -3.68 6.20 -1.67
N LYS A 24 -4.67 6.88 -2.25
CA LYS A 24 -4.51 8.24 -2.75
C LYS A 24 -4.23 9.22 -1.62
N GLU A 25 -5.00 9.17 -0.53
CA GLU A 25 -4.78 10.03 0.63
C GLU A 25 -3.41 9.77 1.29
N ILE A 26 -3.01 8.50 1.40
CA ILE A 26 -1.69 8.12 1.91
C ILE A 26 -0.59 8.71 1.00
N GLY A 27 -0.73 8.54 -0.32
CA GLY A 27 0.19 9.07 -1.32
C GLY A 27 0.34 10.59 -1.28
N GLU A 28 -0.74 11.33 -0.97
CA GLU A 28 -0.70 12.78 -0.82
C GLU A 28 0.06 13.24 0.44
N ARG A 29 -0.02 12.47 1.55
CA ARG A 29 0.68 12.80 2.81
C ARG A 29 2.13 12.34 2.85
N TYR A 30 2.45 11.29 2.11
CA TYR A 30 3.74 10.60 2.19
C TYR A 30 4.97 11.50 1.94
N PRO A 31 5.01 12.39 0.93
CA PRO A 31 6.18 13.22 0.65
C PRO A 31 6.53 14.14 1.83
N LYS A 32 5.50 14.76 2.41
CA LYS A 32 5.67 15.64 3.56
C LYS A 32 6.19 14.87 4.78
N TRP A 33 5.64 13.67 5.03
CA TRP A 33 6.11 12.82 6.12
C TRP A 33 7.59 12.44 5.94
N LEU A 34 8.01 12.06 4.73
CA LEU A 34 9.43 11.76 4.43
C LEU A 34 10.34 12.95 4.73
N GLU A 35 9.93 14.16 4.35
CA GLU A 35 10.71 15.38 4.63
C GLU A 35 10.82 15.65 6.13
N GLU A 36 9.71 15.56 6.87
CA GLU A 36 9.66 15.80 8.32
C GLU A 36 10.47 14.78 9.12
N HIS A 37 10.55 13.52 8.66
CA HIS A 37 11.22 12.43 9.37
C HIS A 37 12.65 12.17 8.90
N LYS A 38 13.11 12.83 7.83
CA LYS A 38 14.42 12.59 7.20
C LYS A 38 15.61 12.57 8.17
N SER A 39 15.62 13.44 9.16
CA SER A 39 16.71 13.52 10.15
C SER A 39 16.65 12.44 11.24
N GLY A 40 15.49 11.82 11.44
CA GLY A 40 15.28 10.74 12.41
C GLY A 40 15.42 9.34 11.82
N LEU A 41 15.35 9.22 10.49
CA LEU A 41 15.49 7.95 9.78
C LEU A 41 16.94 7.64 9.43
N SER A 42 17.30 6.36 9.49
CA SER A 42 18.51 5.87 8.82
C SER A 42 18.37 5.97 7.30
N THR A 43 19.51 5.95 6.59
CA THR A 43 19.51 5.94 5.12
C THR A 43 18.70 4.77 4.55
N GLU A 44 18.80 3.60 5.18
CA GLU A 44 18.09 2.39 4.77
C GLU A 44 16.58 2.53 4.95
N GLU A 45 16.12 3.06 6.08
CA GLU A 45 14.70 3.33 6.32
C GLU A 45 14.14 4.39 5.36
N TYR A 46 14.87 5.49 5.16
CA TYR A 46 14.45 6.53 4.25
C TYR A 46 14.30 6.01 2.81
N GLN A 47 15.27 5.20 2.35
CA GLN A 47 15.20 4.57 1.03
C GLN A 47 13.99 3.64 0.92
N ARG A 48 13.79 2.79 1.93
CA ARG A 48 12.66 1.86 1.98
C ARG A 48 11.30 2.56 1.93
N TYR A 49 11.13 3.62 2.71
CA TYR A 49 9.91 4.42 2.67
C TYR A 49 9.74 5.19 1.35
N SER A 50 10.84 5.64 0.74
CA SER A 50 10.79 6.25 -0.60
C SER A 50 10.35 5.25 -1.67
N ASP A 51 10.83 4.01 -1.61
CA ASP A 51 10.42 2.95 -2.53
C ASP A 51 8.94 2.58 -2.37
N GLN A 52 8.45 2.49 -1.13
CA GLN A 52 7.01 2.33 -0.85
C GLN A 52 6.17 3.45 -1.47
N TYR A 53 6.61 4.70 -1.34
CA TYR A 53 5.91 5.83 -1.96
C TYR A 53 5.84 5.71 -3.48
N GLU A 54 6.92 5.31 -4.15
CA GLU A 54 6.91 5.06 -5.58
C GLU A 54 5.95 3.93 -5.99
N LEU A 55 5.82 2.89 -5.16
CA LEU A 55 4.86 1.80 -5.37
C LEU A 55 3.41 2.27 -5.15
N ILE A 56 3.14 3.10 -4.14
CA ILE A 56 1.81 3.69 -3.89
C ILE A 56 1.36 4.50 -5.10
N LYS A 57 2.22 5.36 -5.65
CA LYS A 57 1.89 6.12 -6.87
C LYS A 57 1.55 5.22 -8.05
N LYS A 58 2.34 4.16 -8.28
CA LYS A 58 2.08 3.19 -9.35
C LYS A 58 0.76 2.46 -9.13
N LEU A 59 0.45 2.11 -7.88
CA LEU A 59 -0.81 1.45 -7.52
C LEU A 59 -2.01 2.36 -7.80
N ILE A 60 -1.93 3.64 -7.42
CA ILE A 60 -2.96 4.64 -7.75
C ILE A 60 -3.14 4.75 -9.27
N GLU A 61 -2.03 4.86 -10.02
CA GLU A 61 -2.07 4.93 -11.49
C GLU A 61 -2.74 3.69 -12.11
N VAL A 62 -2.48 2.49 -11.57
CA VAL A 62 -3.14 1.25 -12.01
C VAL A 62 -4.63 1.29 -11.70
N TYR A 63 -5.05 1.75 -10.53
CA TYR A 63 -6.48 1.92 -10.25
C TYR A 63 -7.14 2.95 -11.18
N GLU A 64 -6.45 4.00 -11.60
CA GLU A 64 -7.00 5.01 -12.50
C GLU A 64 -7.12 4.54 -13.95
N ASN A 65 -6.10 3.82 -14.45
CA ASN A 65 -5.98 3.49 -15.88
C ASN A 65 -6.29 2.03 -16.22
N GLU A 66 -6.01 1.10 -15.30
CA GLU A 66 -6.14 -0.35 -15.47
C GLU A 66 -6.86 -1.01 -14.28
N PRO A 67 -8.06 -0.54 -13.86
CA PRO A 67 -8.69 -0.95 -12.60
C PRO A 67 -9.05 -2.44 -12.51
N ASN A 68 -9.15 -3.13 -13.65
CA ASN A 68 -9.45 -4.56 -13.72
C ASN A 68 -8.18 -5.43 -13.80
N ASN A 69 -6.99 -4.82 -13.83
CA ASN A 69 -5.71 -5.54 -13.90
C ASN A 69 -5.28 -6.02 -12.51
N PHE A 70 -6.03 -6.98 -11.97
CA PHE A 70 -5.84 -7.50 -10.62
C PHE A 70 -4.44 -8.08 -10.41
N ASN A 71 -3.88 -8.78 -11.40
CA ASN A 71 -2.53 -9.33 -11.32
C ASN A 71 -1.48 -8.23 -11.06
N LYS A 72 -1.61 -7.07 -11.71
CA LYS A 72 -0.70 -5.93 -11.52
C LYS A 72 -0.90 -5.28 -10.15
N ILE A 73 -2.14 -5.20 -9.66
CA ILE A 73 -2.45 -4.73 -8.31
C ILE A 73 -1.78 -5.62 -7.27
N VAL A 74 -1.94 -6.94 -7.38
CA VAL A 74 -1.32 -7.92 -6.49
C VAL A 74 0.21 -7.82 -6.53
N GLU A 75 0.81 -7.75 -7.72
CA GLU A 75 2.26 -7.62 -7.86
C GLU A 75 2.81 -6.36 -7.15
N LEU A 76 2.09 -5.23 -7.26
CA LEU A 76 2.49 -4.00 -6.60
C LEU A 76 2.35 -4.08 -5.07
N MET A 77 1.30 -4.74 -4.57
CA MET A 77 1.11 -4.97 -3.14
C MET A 77 2.20 -5.89 -2.56
N GLN A 78 2.56 -6.96 -3.28
CA GLN A 78 3.68 -7.84 -2.89
C GLN A 78 4.99 -7.06 -2.84
N LYS A 79 5.31 -6.26 -3.86
CA LYS A 79 6.51 -5.40 -3.86
C LYS A 79 6.50 -4.41 -2.69
N MET A 80 5.34 -3.88 -2.34
CA MET A 80 5.21 -2.94 -1.21
C MET A 80 5.52 -3.63 0.12
N GLN A 81 5.09 -4.88 0.28
CA GLN A 81 5.43 -5.71 1.43
C GLN A 81 6.92 -6.08 1.49
N GLU A 82 7.58 -6.31 0.35
CA GLU A 82 9.03 -6.56 0.29
C GLU A 82 9.82 -5.34 0.80
N CYS A 83 9.28 -4.13 0.64
CA CYS A 83 9.77 -2.92 1.28
C CYS A 83 9.45 -2.86 2.79
N GLY A 84 8.85 -3.87 3.41
CA GLY A 84 8.49 -3.88 4.83
C GLY A 84 7.24 -3.07 5.16
N GLN A 85 7.06 -2.76 6.45
CA GLN A 85 5.85 -2.09 6.92
C GLN A 85 5.79 -0.61 6.48
N PRO A 86 4.60 -0.09 6.10
CA PRO A 86 4.41 1.32 5.82
C PRO A 86 4.52 2.19 7.09
N PRO A 87 4.70 3.52 6.97
CA PRO A 87 4.69 4.44 8.09
C PRO A 87 3.38 4.33 8.89
N ASN A 88 3.47 3.87 10.13
CA ASN A 88 2.31 3.56 10.96
C ASN A 88 1.43 4.80 11.21
N ASP A 89 2.07 5.96 11.39
CA ASP A 89 1.38 7.23 11.68
C ASP A 89 0.44 7.66 10.54
N ILE A 90 0.86 7.48 9.28
CA ILE A 90 0.04 7.84 8.12
C ILE A 90 -1.10 6.84 7.94
N VAL A 91 -0.80 5.54 8.08
CA VAL A 91 -1.77 4.46 7.85
C VAL A 91 -2.87 4.46 8.91
N GLN A 92 -2.53 4.60 10.19
CA GLN A 92 -3.54 4.64 11.26
C GLN A 92 -4.47 5.84 11.15
N GLU A 93 -3.97 6.97 10.66
CA GLU A 93 -4.77 8.19 10.53
C GLU A 93 -5.76 8.13 9.37
N LEU A 94 -5.37 7.50 8.25
CA LEU A 94 -6.14 7.51 7.01
C LEU A 94 -6.92 6.22 6.75
N ALA A 95 -6.44 5.09 7.27
CA ALA A 95 -7.02 3.78 7.01
C ALA A 95 -6.91 2.88 8.26
N PRO A 96 -7.51 3.26 9.40
CA PRO A 96 -7.37 2.52 10.66
C PRO A 96 -7.94 1.08 10.59
N ASP A 97 -8.95 0.87 9.75
CA ASP A 97 -9.54 -0.45 9.50
C ASP A 97 -8.78 -1.28 8.44
N LEU A 98 -7.81 -0.68 7.75
CA LEU A 98 -7.03 -1.33 6.71
C LEU A 98 -5.70 -1.84 7.26
N ASP A 99 -5.65 -3.14 7.53
CA ASP A 99 -4.41 -3.78 7.97
C ASP A 99 -3.48 -4.08 6.78
N LEU A 100 -2.80 -3.04 6.27
CA LEU A 100 -1.83 -3.14 5.17
C LEU A 100 -0.70 -4.15 5.44
N ALA A 101 -0.35 -4.35 6.71
CA ALA A 101 0.66 -5.33 7.11
C ALA A 101 0.16 -6.77 6.93
N SER A 102 -1.11 -7.04 7.20
CA SER A 102 -1.77 -8.33 7.02
C SER A 102 -2.03 -8.64 5.55
N LEU A 103 -2.28 -7.63 4.71
CA LEU A 103 -2.53 -7.83 3.28
C LEU A 103 -1.38 -8.55 2.59
N GLY A 104 -0.13 -8.24 2.96
CA GLY A 104 1.03 -8.90 2.38
C GLY A 104 1.26 -10.32 2.93
N GLY A 105 0.98 -10.56 4.22
CA GLY A 105 1.24 -11.85 4.86
C GLY A 105 0.38 -13.02 4.34
N GLN A 106 -0.64 -12.72 3.53
CA GLN A 106 -1.61 -13.69 3.00
C GLN A 106 -1.53 -13.86 1.47
N LEU A 107 -0.58 -13.19 0.80
CA LEU A 107 -0.27 -13.27 -0.64
C LEU A 107 0.82 -14.31 -0.93
#